data_AF-Q17GY0-F1
#
_entry.id   AF-Q17GY0-F1
#
_cell.length_a   1.000
_cell.length_b   1.000
_cell.length_c   1.000
_cell.angle_alpha   90.00
_cell.angle_beta   90.00
_cell.angle_gamma   90.00
#
_symmetry.space_group_name_H-M   'P 1'
#
loop_
_entity.id
_entity.type
_entity.pdbx_description
1 polymer ?
#
loop_
_entity_poly.entity_id
_entity_poly.type
_entity_poly.pdbx_seq_one_letter_code
_entity_poly.pdbx_strand_id
1 'polypeptide(L)'
;LSNTECSASDKFAIVVHGWHENCYETFWVKDLQRNLDTYRGGCVICMDYSTFSSNGYTYLFRRFDEISSVLLKFVRILQYEGMQFDKLFMFGFSFGGQLVLDVGNQVGFGAIEAIDTCDMAGVGFDQDRFFKGIHFRNAAKNVQCIHTSIDKGTKLMNKCHQDWRMGQCGFRQPASGKPPLGSHGLCPVFYNLAFETNFYAESRPIDCIMLRDPVAEYPSGYKMGYTEHRKDQVRGELYAQTSENFPYAIPHQA
;
A
#
# COMPACT_ATOMS: atom_id res chain seq x y z
N LEU A 1 -2.03 23.46 11.33
CA LEU A 1 -1.81 22.73 12.60
C LEU A 1 -0.88 23.54 13.47
N SER A 2 -1.27 23.80 14.72
CA SER A 2 -0.44 24.55 15.67
C SER A 2 0.92 23.88 15.85
N ASN A 3 2.02 24.64 15.71
CA ASN A 3 3.41 24.18 15.96
C ASN A 3 4.02 23.19 14.95
N THR A 4 3.57 23.20 13.68
CA THR A 4 4.20 22.44 12.60
C THR A 4 4.53 23.34 11.41
N GLU A 5 5.42 22.92 10.51
CA GLU A 5 5.67 23.61 9.23
C GLU A 5 4.56 23.34 8.18
N CYS A 6 3.57 22.51 8.52
CA CYS A 6 2.45 22.14 7.66
C CYS A 6 1.35 23.21 7.58
N SER A 7 0.97 23.55 6.35
CA SER A 7 -0.21 24.35 6.03
C SER A 7 -1.39 23.45 5.63
N ALA A 8 -2.61 23.89 5.96
CA ALA A 8 -3.84 23.23 5.53
C ALA A 8 -3.99 23.16 4.00
N SER A 9 -3.33 24.06 3.26
CA SER A 9 -3.32 24.09 1.80
C SER A 9 -2.44 23.00 1.18
N ASP A 10 -1.55 22.38 1.94
CA ASP A 10 -0.53 21.47 1.45
C ASP A 10 -1.12 20.13 0.99
N LYS A 11 -0.34 19.38 0.22
CA LYS A 11 -0.58 17.95 0.04
C LYS A 11 -0.19 17.23 1.32
N PHE A 12 -0.95 16.20 1.68
CA PHE A 12 -0.65 15.36 2.83
C PHE A 12 -0.35 13.93 2.35
N ALA A 13 0.59 13.29 3.01
CA ALA A 13 0.89 11.87 2.90
C ALA A 13 0.93 11.25 4.29
N ILE A 14 0.19 10.16 4.50
CA ILE A 14 0.24 9.40 5.75
C ILE A 14 0.81 8.01 5.46
N VAL A 15 1.90 7.66 6.11
CA VAL A 15 2.55 6.34 6.05
C VAL A 15 2.16 5.53 7.29
N VAL A 16 1.65 4.32 7.09
CA VAL A 16 1.24 3.41 8.17
C VAL A 16 2.01 2.10 8.04
N HIS A 17 2.86 1.81 9.04
CA HIS A 17 3.71 0.64 9.07
C HIS A 17 2.94 -0.66 9.42
N GLY A 18 3.64 -1.80 9.47
CA GLY A 18 3.09 -3.11 9.77
C GLY A 18 3.39 -3.62 11.19
N TRP A 19 3.27 -4.94 11.36
CA TRP A 19 3.57 -5.65 12.61
C TRP A 19 5.08 -5.72 12.87
N HIS A 20 5.53 -5.49 14.11
CA HIS A 20 6.94 -5.39 14.50
C HIS A 20 7.74 -4.29 13.78
N GLU A 21 7.07 -3.19 13.42
CA GLU A 21 7.69 -2.02 12.78
C GLU A 21 7.33 -0.74 13.52
N ASN A 22 8.07 0.34 13.21
CA ASN A 22 7.87 1.67 13.77
C ASN A 22 8.34 2.75 12.77
N CYS A 23 8.05 4.02 13.07
CA CYS A 23 8.33 5.15 12.17
C CYS A 23 9.82 5.57 12.11
N TYR A 24 10.65 5.11 13.03
CA TYR A 24 11.97 5.71 13.30
C TYR A 24 13.13 4.76 12.92
N GLU A 25 12.97 3.47 13.17
CA GLU A 25 14.00 2.45 13.00
C GLU A 25 13.82 1.68 11.69
N THR A 26 12.57 1.40 11.30
CA THR A 26 12.23 0.64 10.10
C THR A 26 12.72 1.36 8.84
N PHE A 27 13.64 0.73 8.11
CA PHE A 27 14.36 1.36 7.00
C PHE A 27 13.41 1.82 5.88
N TRP A 28 12.51 0.96 5.43
CA TRP A 28 11.61 1.29 4.32
C TRP A 28 10.67 2.45 4.64
N VAL A 29 10.32 2.64 5.92
CA VAL A 29 9.46 3.75 6.37
C VAL A 29 10.20 5.08 6.23
N LYS A 30 11.48 5.12 6.58
CA LYS A 30 12.32 6.31 6.41
C LYS A 30 12.53 6.64 4.94
N ASP A 31 12.83 5.62 4.13
CA ASP A 31 13.03 5.80 2.69
C ASP A 31 11.75 6.30 2.03
N LEU A 32 10.59 5.75 2.41
CA LEU A 32 9.31 6.19 1.87
C LEU A 32 8.97 7.62 2.29
N GLN A 33 9.24 8.00 3.54
CA GLN A 33 9.03 9.38 3.97
C GLN A 33 9.86 10.36 3.14
N ARG A 34 11.14 10.06 2.89
CA ARG A 34 12.02 10.88 2.04
C ARG A 34 11.55 10.92 0.58
N ASN A 35 11.13 9.77 0.04
CA ASN A 35 10.60 9.69 -1.31
C ASN A 35 9.31 10.51 -1.46
N LEU A 36 8.38 10.44 -0.51
CA LEU A 36 7.16 11.25 -0.55
C LEU A 36 7.46 12.73 -0.36
N ASP A 37 8.38 13.09 0.52
CA ASP A 37 8.82 14.48 0.70
C ASP A 37 9.39 15.04 -0.63
N THR A 38 10.21 14.26 -1.32
CA THR A 38 10.83 14.65 -2.60
C THR A 38 9.84 14.70 -3.76
N TYR A 39 9.04 13.64 -3.96
CA TYR A 39 8.25 13.45 -5.18
C TYR A 39 6.80 13.93 -5.06
N ARG A 40 6.23 13.98 -3.86
CA ARG A 40 4.88 14.54 -3.62
C ARG A 40 4.96 15.97 -3.11
N GLY A 41 5.91 16.24 -2.20
CA GLY A 41 6.00 17.47 -1.43
C GLY A 41 4.86 17.62 -0.42
N GLY A 42 4.90 18.73 0.31
CA GLY A 42 3.94 19.02 1.38
C GLY A 42 4.25 18.26 2.66
N CYS A 43 3.23 17.77 3.33
CA CYS A 43 3.33 17.19 4.66
C CYS A 43 3.37 15.67 4.63
N VAL A 44 4.47 15.11 5.08
CA VAL A 44 4.63 13.66 5.26
C VAL A 44 4.52 13.33 6.74
N ILE A 45 3.58 12.45 7.06
CA ILE A 45 3.27 12.00 8.41
C ILE A 45 3.46 10.49 8.46
N CYS A 46 4.07 9.99 9.53
CA CYS A 46 4.09 8.57 9.83
C CYS A 46 3.26 8.28 11.07
N MET A 47 2.31 7.34 10.97
CA MET A 47 1.52 6.88 12.11
C MET A 47 2.30 5.81 12.87
N ASP A 48 2.90 6.19 14.00
CA ASP A 48 3.57 5.24 14.87
C ASP A 48 2.56 4.62 15.85
N TYR A 49 2.32 3.31 15.72
CA TYR A 49 1.53 2.53 16.66
C TYR A 49 2.35 1.39 17.26
N SER A 50 3.67 1.59 17.36
CA SER A 50 4.66 0.59 17.78
C SER A 50 4.39 0.01 19.18
N THR A 51 3.74 0.78 20.06
CA THR A 51 3.25 0.33 21.37
C THR A 51 2.31 -0.87 21.25
N PHE A 52 1.52 -0.96 20.18
CA PHE A 52 0.67 -2.11 19.88
C PHE A 52 1.36 -3.10 18.95
N SER A 53 2.01 -2.61 17.89
CA SER A 53 2.59 -3.45 16.84
C SER A 53 3.78 -4.32 17.30
N SER A 54 4.42 -3.97 18.41
CA SER A 54 5.54 -4.75 18.96
C SER A 54 5.10 -5.99 19.78
N ASN A 55 3.79 -6.13 20.05
CA ASN A 55 3.24 -7.27 20.78
C ASN A 55 2.88 -8.43 19.84
N GLY A 56 2.38 -9.55 20.37
CA GLY A 56 1.93 -10.68 19.54
C GLY A 56 0.80 -10.31 18.57
N TYR A 57 0.78 -10.93 17.39
CA TYR A 57 -0.19 -10.61 16.32
C TYR A 57 -1.66 -10.66 16.77
N THR A 58 -2.04 -11.66 17.59
CA THR A 58 -3.41 -11.77 18.13
C THR A 58 -3.79 -10.57 19.00
N TYR A 59 -2.84 -10.02 19.77
CA TYR A 59 -3.07 -8.81 20.56
C TYR A 59 -3.27 -7.60 19.65
N LEU A 60 -2.39 -7.43 18.65
CA LEU A 60 -2.49 -6.35 17.67
C LEU A 60 -3.84 -6.40 16.92
N PHE A 61 -4.24 -7.57 16.42
CA PHE A 61 -5.48 -7.75 15.67
C PHE A 61 -6.72 -7.39 16.50
N ARG A 62 -6.76 -7.76 17.78
CA ARG A 62 -7.87 -7.38 18.69
C ARG A 62 -7.98 -5.88 18.95
N ARG A 63 -6.96 -5.10 18.61
CA ARG A 63 -6.92 -3.64 18.75
C ARG A 63 -7.11 -2.91 17.41
N PHE A 64 -7.46 -3.64 16.35
CA PHE A 64 -7.64 -3.04 15.03
C PHE A 64 -8.58 -1.84 15.05
N ASP A 65 -9.78 -1.98 15.62
CA ASP A 65 -10.78 -0.91 15.66
C ASP A 65 -10.30 0.31 16.46
N GLU A 66 -9.58 0.10 17.56
CA GLU A 66 -9.00 1.17 18.38
C GLU A 66 -7.95 1.96 17.59
N ILE A 67 -7.03 1.24 16.92
CA ILE A 67 -5.95 1.84 16.12
C ILE A 67 -6.54 2.57 14.91
N SER A 68 -7.51 1.95 14.21
CA SER A 68 -8.21 2.56 13.08
C SER A 68 -8.94 3.84 13.50
N SER A 69 -9.64 3.82 14.65
CA SER A 69 -10.33 4.98 15.19
C SER A 69 -9.39 6.15 15.46
N VAL A 70 -8.17 5.89 15.93
CA VAL A 70 -7.14 6.93 16.13
C VAL A 70 -6.72 7.54 14.79
N LEU A 71 -6.45 6.72 13.78
CA LEU A 71 -6.10 7.20 12.44
C LEU A 71 -7.24 8.02 11.82
N LEU A 72 -8.48 7.54 11.89
CA LEU A 72 -9.65 8.27 11.42
C LEU A 72 -9.79 9.61 12.13
N LYS A 73 -9.69 9.64 13.46
CA LYS A 73 -9.78 10.87 14.24
C LYS A 73 -8.70 11.87 13.80
N PHE A 74 -7.47 11.40 13.58
CA PHE A 74 -6.40 12.24 13.07
C PHE A 74 -6.72 12.82 11.69
N VAL A 75 -7.18 12.01 10.75
CA VAL A 75 -7.60 12.47 9.40
C VAL A 75 -8.74 13.50 9.49
N ARG A 76 -9.70 13.33 10.40
CA ARG A 76 -10.79 14.30 10.65
C ARG A 76 -10.31 15.59 11.31
N ILE A 77 -9.30 15.53 12.18
CA ILE A 77 -8.66 16.74 12.73
C ILE A 77 -7.98 17.54 11.61
N LEU A 78 -7.21 16.87 10.74
CA LEU A 78 -6.62 17.54 9.59
C LEU A 78 -7.69 18.22 8.72
N GLN A 79 -8.81 17.54 8.47
CA GLN A 79 -9.95 18.11 7.74
C GLN A 79 -10.52 19.36 8.43
N TYR A 80 -10.73 19.29 9.75
CA TYR A 80 -11.22 20.42 10.55
C TYR A 80 -10.28 21.62 10.49
N GLU A 81 -8.97 21.36 10.43
CA GLU A 81 -7.91 22.36 10.28
C GLU A 81 -7.80 22.91 8.84
N GLY A 82 -8.64 22.44 7.91
CA GLY A 82 -8.77 22.96 6.55
C GLY A 82 -8.16 22.08 5.45
N MET A 83 -7.59 20.92 5.78
CA MET A 83 -7.10 19.96 4.77
C MET A 83 -8.27 19.42 3.94
N GLN A 84 -8.11 19.39 2.63
CA GLN A 84 -9.08 18.79 1.72
C GLN A 84 -8.70 17.33 1.45
N PHE A 85 -9.66 16.39 1.54
CA PHE A 85 -9.37 14.96 1.34
C PHE A 85 -8.80 14.62 -0.03
N ASP A 86 -9.11 15.41 -1.06
CA ASP A 86 -8.54 15.24 -2.40
C ASP A 86 -7.07 15.67 -2.53
N LYS A 87 -6.46 16.12 -1.41
CA LYS A 87 -5.02 16.32 -1.25
C LYS A 87 -4.37 15.30 -0.32
N LEU A 88 -5.13 14.30 0.15
CA LEU A 88 -4.63 13.26 1.04
C LEU A 88 -4.23 12.02 0.25
N PHE A 89 -2.97 11.64 0.41
CA PHE A 89 -2.45 10.33 0.02
C PHE A 89 -2.20 9.49 1.29
N MET A 90 -2.50 8.19 1.24
CA MET A 90 -2.10 7.27 2.30
C MET A 90 -1.37 6.07 1.74
N PHE A 91 -0.33 5.62 2.45
CA PHE A 91 0.36 4.38 2.19
C PHE A 91 0.26 3.46 3.40
N GLY A 92 -0.10 2.20 3.17
CA GLY A 92 -0.16 1.20 4.25
C GLY A 92 0.51 -0.11 3.88
N PHE A 93 1.42 -0.59 4.72
CA PHE A 93 2.05 -1.91 4.58
C PHE A 93 1.44 -2.93 5.56
N SER A 94 1.20 -4.16 5.12
CA SER A 94 0.78 -5.26 5.99
C SER A 94 -0.49 -4.91 6.78
N PHE A 95 -0.44 -4.90 8.11
CA PHE A 95 -1.53 -4.46 8.98
C PHE A 95 -1.93 -2.99 8.73
N GLY A 96 -0.95 -2.12 8.47
CA GLY A 96 -1.18 -0.72 8.08
C GLY A 96 -1.97 -0.58 6.78
N GLY A 97 -1.82 -1.52 5.86
CA GLY A 97 -2.61 -1.59 4.63
C GLY A 97 -4.11 -1.76 4.90
N GLN A 98 -4.47 -2.58 5.89
CA GLN A 98 -5.86 -2.74 6.31
C GLN A 98 -6.39 -1.48 7.02
N LEU A 99 -5.56 -0.83 7.84
CA LEU A 99 -5.93 0.40 8.55
C LEU A 99 -6.25 1.56 7.58
N VAL A 100 -5.40 1.81 6.58
CA VAL A 100 -5.63 2.92 5.63
C VAL A 100 -6.88 2.70 4.78
N LEU A 101 -7.20 1.45 4.42
CA LEU A 101 -8.41 1.13 3.67
C LEU A 101 -9.67 1.24 4.52
N ASP A 102 -9.63 0.78 5.76
CA ASP A 102 -10.75 0.92 6.68
C ASP A 102 -11.06 2.41 6.93
N VAL A 103 -10.05 3.21 7.23
CA VAL A 103 -10.19 4.66 7.41
C VAL A 103 -10.69 5.34 6.13
N GLY A 104 -10.15 4.99 4.96
CA GLY A 104 -10.62 5.57 3.70
C GLY A 104 -12.10 5.29 3.43
N ASN A 105 -12.57 4.07 3.71
CA ASN A 105 -13.99 3.72 3.61
C ASN A 105 -14.86 4.53 4.58
N GLN A 106 -14.38 4.78 5.80
CA GLN A 106 -15.08 5.59 6.81
C GLN A 106 -15.02 7.10 6.52
N VAL A 107 -14.03 7.58 5.77
CA VAL A 107 -13.94 8.99 5.37
C VAL A 107 -15.07 9.35 4.40
N GLY A 108 -15.32 8.48 3.42
CA GLY A 108 -16.39 8.62 2.44
C GLY A 108 -15.94 8.14 1.06
N PHE A 109 -16.88 7.57 0.30
CA PHE A 109 -16.61 6.98 -1.00
C PHE A 109 -15.88 7.96 -1.92
N GLY A 110 -14.67 7.59 -2.37
CA GLY A 110 -13.91 8.39 -3.34
C GLY A 110 -13.51 9.79 -2.87
N ALA A 111 -13.49 10.06 -1.57
CA ALA A 111 -13.14 11.38 -1.05
C ALA A 111 -11.62 11.62 -1.05
N ILE A 112 -10.85 10.61 -0.62
CA ILE A 112 -9.38 10.66 -0.52
C ILE A 112 -8.76 10.60 -1.93
N GLU A 113 -7.68 11.36 -2.19
CA GLU A 113 -6.99 11.39 -3.49
C GLU A 113 -6.56 9.99 -3.93
N ALA A 114 -5.72 9.35 -3.13
CA ALA A 114 -5.19 8.03 -3.46
C ALA A 114 -4.77 7.27 -2.20
N ILE A 115 -4.92 5.95 -2.26
CA ILE A 115 -4.37 5.02 -1.27
C ILE A 115 -3.55 3.97 -2.02
N ASP A 116 -2.30 3.80 -1.61
CA ASP A 116 -1.47 2.70 -2.08
C ASP A 116 -1.23 1.74 -0.91
N THR A 117 -1.44 0.44 -1.13
CA THR A 117 -1.18 -0.58 -0.11
C THR A 117 -0.13 -1.55 -0.59
N CYS A 118 0.65 -2.03 0.37
CA CYS A 118 1.68 -3.01 0.14
C CYS A 118 1.40 -4.26 0.98
N ASP A 119 1.20 -5.37 0.29
CA ASP A 119 0.99 -6.72 0.78
C ASP A 119 0.16 -6.77 2.07
N MET A 120 -1.06 -6.23 1.98
CA MET A 120 -1.97 -6.08 3.12
C MET A 120 -2.10 -7.39 3.89
N ALA A 121 -2.12 -7.35 5.22
CA ALA A 121 -2.19 -8.56 6.02
C ALA A 121 -3.50 -9.34 5.75
N GLY A 122 -3.38 -10.63 5.46
CA GLY A 122 -4.51 -11.54 5.29
C GLY A 122 -4.90 -12.30 6.55
N VAL A 123 -3.94 -12.55 7.45
CA VAL A 123 -4.18 -13.34 8.67
C VAL A 123 -5.21 -12.64 9.56
N GLY A 124 -6.33 -13.29 9.83
CA GLY A 124 -7.49 -12.71 10.54
C GLY A 124 -8.45 -11.98 9.60
N PHE A 125 -7.94 -11.04 8.79
CA PHE A 125 -8.74 -10.20 7.88
C PHE A 125 -9.45 -10.99 6.78
N ASP A 126 -8.78 -11.97 6.16
CA ASP A 126 -9.34 -12.76 5.06
C ASP A 126 -10.54 -13.61 5.47
N GLN A 127 -10.72 -13.86 6.78
CA GLN A 127 -11.86 -14.61 7.30
C GLN A 127 -12.97 -13.72 7.85
N ASP A 128 -12.65 -12.46 8.12
CA ASP A 128 -13.57 -11.49 8.67
C ASP A 128 -14.66 -11.10 7.64
N ARG A 129 -15.91 -11.03 8.10
CA ARG A 129 -17.07 -10.77 7.23
C ARG A 129 -17.07 -9.36 6.66
N PHE A 130 -16.60 -8.38 7.44
CA PHE A 130 -16.53 -7.00 6.99
C PHE A 130 -15.55 -6.87 5.83
N PHE A 131 -14.31 -7.34 6.01
CA PHE A 131 -13.26 -7.28 4.98
C PHE A 131 -13.62 -8.10 3.74
N LYS A 132 -14.36 -9.21 3.88
CA LYS A 132 -14.94 -9.95 2.75
C LYS A 132 -16.01 -9.15 1.99
N GLY A 133 -16.84 -8.37 2.68
CA GLY A 133 -17.96 -7.64 2.10
C GLY A 133 -17.60 -6.30 1.46
N ILE A 134 -16.51 -5.65 1.89
CA ILE A 134 -16.11 -4.35 1.34
C ILE A 134 -15.32 -4.47 0.04
N HIS A 135 -15.41 -3.45 -0.81
CA HIS A 135 -14.52 -3.24 -1.94
C HIS A 135 -13.50 -2.16 -1.59
N PHE A 136 -12.21 -2.50 -1.59
CA PHE A 136 -11.13 -1.58 -1.19
C PHE A 136 -11.06 -0.33 -2.06
N ARG A 137 -11.43 -0.44 -3.34
CA ARG A 137 -11.54 0.69 -4.28
C ARG A 137 -12.45 1.82 -3.82
N ASN A 138 -13.37 1.58 -2.89
CA ASN A 138 -14.26 2.59 -2.36
C ASN A 138 -13.54 3.59 -1.42
N ALA A 139 -12.36 3.22 -0.90
CA ALA A 139 -11.65 3.96 0.12
C ALA A 139 -11.04 5.30 -0.37
N ALA A 140 -10.83 5.46 -1.67
CA ALA A 140 -10.26 6.67 -2.29
C ALA A 140 -10.61 6.75 -3.78
N LYS A 141 -10.33 7.88 -4.43
CA LYS A 141 -10.51 8.06 -5.89
C LYS A 141 -9.66 7.07 -6.67
N ASN A 142 -8.46 6.77 -6.19
CA ASN A 142 -7.62 5.70 -6.70
C ASN A 142 -7.09 4.82 -5.56
N VAL A 143 -7.07 3.50 -5.77
CA VAL A 143 -6.57 2.54 -4.80
C VAL A 143 -5.70 1.53 -5.53
N GLN A 144 -4.41 1.54 -5.23
CA GLN A 144 -3.43 0.59 -5.77
C GLN A 144 -3.05 -0.41 -4.69
N CYS A 145 -3.16 -1.70 -4.98
CA CYS A 145 -2.80 -2.77 -4.05
C CYS A 145 -1.71 -3.63 -4.64
N ILE A 146 -0.63 -3.80 -3.91
CA ILE A 146 0.55 -4.52 -4.38
C ILE A 146 0.65 -5.81 -3.59
N HIS A 147 0.54 -6.94 -4.27
CA HIS A 147 0.54 -8.27 -3.67
C HIS A 147 1.89 -8.93 -3.95
N THR A 148 2.58 -9.34 -2.89
CA THR A 148 3.90 -9.98 -2.97
C THR A 148 3.98 -11.31 -2.23
N SER A 149 3.02 -11.61 -1.35
CA SER A 149 2.98 -12.86 -0.60
C SER A 149 1.57 -13.43 -0.42
N ILE A 150 1.50 -14.74 -0.18
CA ILE A 150 0.24 -15.44 0.19
C ILE A 150 0.29 -16.09 1.58
N ASP A 151 1.47 -16.11 2.22
CA ASP A 151 1.63 -16.63 3.58
C ASP A 151 1.18 -15.62 4.65
N LYS A 152 1.41 -14.33 4.39
CA LYS A 152 1.00 -13.22 5.27
C LYS A 152 0.06 -12.23 4.58
N GLY A 153 0.25 -12.02 3.27
CA GLY A 153 -0.60 -11.16 2.45
C GLY A 153 -2.03 -11.68 2.31
N THR A 154 -2.95 -10.76 2.01
CA THR A 154 -4.38 -11.03 1.81
C THR A 154 -4.62 -11.82 0.54
N LYS A 155 -5.54 -12.79 0.62
CA LYS A 155 -6.06 -13.53 -0.53
C LYS A 155 -7.28 -12.85 -1.15
N LEU A 156 -7.76 -11.75 -0.55
CA LEU A 156 -8.86 -10.92 -1.06
C LEU A 156 -8.36 -9.96 -2.14
N MET A 157 -7.66 -10.52 -3.12
CA MET A 157 -7.17 -9.78 -4.28
C MET A 157 -8.34 -9.35 -5.19
N ASN A 158 -8.12 -8.39 -6.10
CA ASN A 158 -9.12 -7.83 -7.02
C ASN A 158 -10.16 -6.92 -6.39
N LYS A 159 -9.80 -6.30 -5.27
CA LYS A 159 -10.68 -5.39 -4.56
C LYS A 159 -10.30 -3.94 -4.75
N CYS A 160 -9.15 -3.67 -5.36
CA CYS A 160 -8.61 -2.34 -5.57
C CYS A 160 -8.89 -1.87 -7.00
N HIS A 161 -8.47 -0.66 -7.33
CA HIS A 161 -8.55 -0.19 -8.70
C HIS A 161 -7.44 -0.87 -9.52
N GLN A 162 -6.22 -0.89 -9.01
CA GLN A 162 -5.09 -1.64 -9.58
C GLN A 162 -4.65 -2.69 -8.57
N ASP A 163 -4.61 -3.94 -8.97
CA ASP A 163 -4.11 -5.05 -8.17
C ASP A 163 -2.84 -5.61 -8.82
N TRP A 164 -1.68 -5.22 -8.29
CA TRP A 164 -0.37 -5.65 -8.78
C TRP A 164 0.03 -7.00 -8.21
N ARG A 165 0.39 -7.93 -9.10
CA ARG A 165 0.94 -9.25 -8.82
C ARG A 165 2.42 -9.25 -9.10
N MET A 166 3.19 -9.04 -8.05
CA MET A 166 4.64 -8.93 -8.15
C MET A 166 5.29 -10.32 -8.12
N GLY A 167 6.39 -10.50 -8.85
CA GLY A 167 7.17 -11.74 -8.85
C GLY A 167 6.35 -12.92 -9.33
N GLN A 168 6.30 -14.00 -8.55
CA GLN A 168 5.55 -15.20 -8.91
C GLN A 168 4.06 -15.02 -8.57
N CYS A 169 3.32 -14.37 -9.47
CA CYS A 169 1.87 -14.14 -9.39
C CYS A 169 1.39 -13.38 -8.14
N GLY A 170 2.27 -12.62 -7.48
CA GLY A 170 2.00 -12.01 -6.19
C GLY A 170 1.97 -12.99 -5.02
N PHE A 171 2.38 -14.25 -5.20
CA PHE A 171 2.40 -15.25 -4.14
C PHE A 171 3.73 -15.33 -3.41
N ARG A 172 4.83 -15.15 -4.14
CA ARG A 172 6.21 -15.25 -3.66
C ARG A 172 7.14 -14.37 -4.49
N GLN A 173 8.21 -13.90 -3.86
CA GLN A 173 9.26 -13.12 -4.51
C GLN A 173 10.53 -13.96 -4.66
N PRO A 174 11.19 -13.93 -5.84
CA PRO A 174 12.46 -14.63 -6.03
C PRO A 174 13.54 -14.17 -5.04
N ALA A 175 13.61 -12.87 -4.74
CA ALA A 175 14.55 -12.30 -3.76
C ALA A 175 14.19 -12.59 -2.29
N SER A 176 13.14 -13.38 -2.02
CA SER A 176 12.66 -13.64 -0.65
C SER A 176 13.73 -14.35 0.19
N GLY A 177 14.21 -13.67 1.23
CA GLY A 177 15.19 -14.18 2.18
C GLY A 177 14.65 -14.30 3.60
N LYS A 178 15.56 -14.12 4.57
CA LYS A 178 15.19 -14.07 6.00
C LYS A 178 14.44 -12.76 6.31
N PRO A 179 13.55 -12.76 7.32
CA PRO A 179 12.93 -11.52 7.81
C PRO A 179 13.99 -10.43 8.11
N PRO A 180 13.70 -9.15 7.81
CA PRO A 180 12.43 -8.64 7.28
C PRO A 180 12.26 -8.81 5.76
N LEU A 181 13.26 -9.29 5.02
CA LEU A 181 13.29 -9.37 3.55
C LEU A 181 12.65 -10.64 2.98
N GLY A 182 11.62 -11.18 3.64
CA GLY A 182 10.78 -12.23 3.05
C GLY A 182 9.83 -11.65 1.98
N SER A 183 9.10 -12.52 1.28
CA SER A 183 8.15 -12.11 0.22
C SER A 183 7.20 -10.99 0.67
N HIS A 184 6.69 -11.05 1.90
CA HIS A 184 5.85 -10.00 2.49
C HIS A 184 6.59 -8.66 2.65
N GLY A 185 7.75 -8.67 3.32
CA GLY A 185 8.50 -7.46 3.62
C GLY A 185 9.27 -6.87 2.43
N LEU A 186 9.39 -7.60 1.32
CA LEU A 186 9.90 -7.06 0.06
C LEU A 186 8.94 -6.08 -0.62
N CYS A 187 7.65 -6.11 -0.29
CA CYS A 187 6.69 -5.18 -0.89
C CYS A 187 7.09 -3.70 -0.72
N PRO A 188 7.26 -3.18 0.51
CA PRO A 188 7.66 -1.78 0.68
C PRO A 188 9.07 -1.49 0.15
N VAL A 189 9.93 -2.51 0.00
CA VAL A 189 11.22 -2.36 -0.67
C VAL A 189 11.02 -2.07 -2.17
N PHE A 190 10.20 -2.87 -2.86
CA PHE A 190 9.87 -2.63 -4.27
C PHE A 190 9.15 -1.30 -4.47
N TYR A 191 8.22 -0.95 -3.59
CA TYR A 191 7.51 0.33 -3.69
C TYR A 191 8.46 1.52 -3.56
N ASN A 192 9.43 1.47 -2.64
CA ASN A 192 10.47 2.50 -2.54
C ASN A 192 11.38 2.53 -3.76
N LEU A 193 11.78 1.36 -4.28
CA LEU A 193 12.56 1.29 -5.50
C LEU A 193 11.80 1.83 -6.72
N ALA A 194 10.47 1.77 -6.72
CA ALA A 194 9.62 2.26 -7.81
C ALA A 194 9.67 3.78 -8.04
N PHE A 195 10.31 4.53 -7.13
CA PHE A 195 10.62 5.95 -7.36
C PHE A 195 11.75 6.15 -8.38
N GLU A 196 12.67 5.19 -8.50
CA GLU A 196 13.88 5.29 -9.35
C GLU A 196 14.00 4.17 -10.39
N THR A 197 13.38 3.02 -10.13
CA THR A 197 13.41 1.81 -10.95
C THR A 197 12.01 1.46 -11.41
N ASN A 198 11.83 1.20 -12.71
CA ASN A 198 10.50 0.89 -13.23
C ASN A 198 10.19 -0.61 -13.13
N PHE A 199 9.16 -0.96 -12.37
CA PHE A 199 8.51 -2.27 -12.41
C PHE A 199 7.35 -2.21 -13.40
N TYR A 200 7.61 -2.53 -14.66
CA TYR A 200 6.63 -2.41 -15.73
C TYR A 200 5.54 -3.47 -15.65
N ALA A 201 4.33 -3.10 -16.06
CA ALA A 201 3.26 -4.03 -16.32
C ALA A 201 3.61 -4.94 -17.50
N GLU A 202 3.41 -6.24 -17.32
CA GLU A 202 3.62 -7.25 -18.34
C GLU A 202 2.38 -8.13 -18.54
N SER A 203 2.40 -8.91 -19.62
CA SER A 203 1.33 -9.87 -19.88
C SER A 203 1.27 -10.90 -18.75
N ARG A 204 0.06 -11.39 -18.43
CA ARG A 204 -0.13 -12.43 -17.41
C ARG A 204 0.83 -13.60 -17.67
N PRO A 205 1.73 -13.94 -16.72
CA PRO A 205 2.59 -15.10 -16.87
C PRO A 205 1.77 -16.40 -16.95
N ILE A 206 2.27 -17.38 -17.70
CA ILE A 206 1.59 -18.67 -17.92
C ILE A 206 1.27 -19.36 -16.59
N ASP A 207 2.19 -19.32 -15.64
CA ASP A 207 2.01 -19.92 -14.31
C ASP A 207 0.92 -19.22 -13.47
N CYS A 208 0.48 -18.03 -13.88
CA CYS A 208 -0.59 -17.27 -13.24
C CYS A 208 -1.96 -17.47 -13.90
N ILE A 209 -2.08 -18.27 -14.97
CA ILE A 209 -3.33 -18.49 -15.72
C ILE A 209 -4.46 -19.05 -14.85
N MET A 210 -4.12 -19.76 -13.77
CA MET A 210 -5.11 -20.29 -12.83
C MET A 210 -5.88 -19.20 -12.08
N LEU A 211 -5.36 -17.97 -12.03
CA LEU A 211 -6.06 -16.80 -11.51
C LEU A 211 -7.07 -16.32 -12.55
N ARG A 212 -8.36 -16.47 -12.23
CA ARG A 212 -9.48 -16.21 -13.16
C ARG A 212 -9.90 -14.75 -13.23
N ASP A 213 -9.15 -13.88 -12.57
CA ASP A 213 -9.53 -12.50 -12.43
C ASP A 213 -9.35 -11.71 -13.74
N PRO A 214 -10.06 -10.59 -13.95
CA PRO A 214 -9.88 -9.77 -15.14
C PRO A 214 -8.46 -9.16 -15.20
N VAL A 215 -7.72 -9.47 -16.26
CA VAL A 215 -6.44 -8.79 -16.57
C VAL A 215 -6.76 -7.35 -16.97
N ALA A 216 -6.02 -6.40 -16.41
CA ALA A 216 -6.14 -5.01 -16.81
C ALA A 216 -5.59 -4.79 -18.23
N GLU A 217 -6.27 -3.95 -19.01
CA GLU A 217 -5.65 -3.28 -20.15
C GLU A 217 -4.85 -2.08 -19.63
N TYR A 218 -3.61 -1.90 -20.13
CA TYR A 218 -2.72 -0.84 -19.68
C TYR A 218 -1.94 -0.23 -20.85
N PRO A 219 -1.61 1.08 -20.78
CA PRO A 219 -0.82 1.73 -21.81
C PRO A 219 0.63 1.23 -21.81
N SER A 220 1.33 1.42 -22.93
CA SER A 220 2.76 1.10 -23.00
C SER A 220 3.55 1.84 -21.91
N GLY A 221 4.51 1.13 -21.31
CA GLY A 221 5.34 1.64 -20.23
C GLY A 221 4.57 1.91 -18.92
N TYR A 222 3.37 1.36 -18.73
CA TYR A 222 2.67 1.43 -17.45
C TYR A 222 3.48 0.71 -16.37
N LYS A 223 3.57 1.29 -15.17
CA LYS A 223 4.46 0.79 -14.11
C LYS A 223 3.84 0.87 -12.72
N MET A 224 4.32 0.02 -11.82
CA MET A 224 3.91 0.02 -10.42
C MET A 224 4.52 1.19 -9.66
N GLY A 225 3.83 1.67 -8.62
CA GLY A 225 4.38 2.60 -7.63
C GLY A 225 3.71 3.97 -7.61
N TYR A 226 4.31 4.92 -6.89
CA TYR A 226 3.76 6.26 -6.72
C TYR A 226 3.82 7.11 -8.00
N THR A 227 4.92 6.98 -8.75
CA THR A 227 5.27 7.86 -9.89
C THR A 227 4.52 7.55 -11.18
N GLU A 228 3.62 6.56 -11.18
CA GLU A 228 2.68 6.35 -12.27
C GLU A 228 1.48 7.28 -12.12
N HIS A 229 1.33 8.23 -13.03
CA HIS A 229 0.27 9.24 -12.98
C HIS A 229 -0.98 8.86 -13.78
N ARG A 230 -0.95 7.77 -14.56
CA ARG A 230 -2.06 7.28 -15.38
C ARG A 230 -2.96 6.26 -14.66
N LYS A 231 -2.91 6.20 -13.32
CA LYS A 231 -3.62 5.17 -12.53
C LYS A 231 -5.13 5.17 -12.76
N ASP A 232 -5.72 6.33 -13.05
CA ASP A 232 -7.14 6.48 -13.37
C ASP A 232 -7.57 5.74 -14.65
N GLN A 233 -6.64 5.44 -15.56
CA GLN A 233 -6.90 4.78 -16.84
C GLN A 233 -6.93 3.25 -16.76
N VAL A 234 -6.40 2.66 -15.69
CA VAL A 234 -6.16 1.22 -15.59
C VAL A 234 -6.96 0.61 -14.44
N ARG A 235 -7.67 -0.49 -14.71
CA ARG A 235 -8.44 -1.23 -13.71
C ARG A 235 -8.24 -2.74 -13.85
N GLY A 236 -8.07 -3.42 -12.73
CA GLY A 236 -7.93 -4.89 -12.68
C GLY A 236 -6.51 -5.34 -12.34
N GLU A 237 -6.21 -6.57 -12.73
CA GLU A 237 -4.97 -7.25 -12.35
C GLU A 237 -3.82 -6.90 -13.28
N LEU A 238 -2.71 -6.51 -12.68
CA LEU A 238 -1.46 -6.18 -13.33
C LEU A 238 -0.39 -7.12 -12.85
N TYR A 239 0.56 -7.47 -13.71
CA TYR A 239 1.66 -8.36 -13.36
C TYR A 239 2.97 -7.61 -13.57
N ALA A 240 3.93 -7.86 -12.69
CA ALA A 240 5.31 -7.42 -12.87
C ALA A 240 6.23 -8.48 -12.27
N GLN A 241 7.00 -9.16 -13.11
CA GLN A 241 8.03 -10.06 -12.62
C GLN A 241 9.12 -9.29 -11.87
N THR A 242 9.74 -10.00 -10.93
CA THR A 242 10.86 -9.51 -10.13
C THR A 242 12.02 -10.51 -10.21
N SER A 243 13.25 -10.06 -9.98
CA SER A 243 14.45 -10.90 -9.96
C SER A 243 14.94 -11.20 -8.55
N GLU A 244 15.84 -12.17 -8.42
CA GLU A 244 16.51 -12.49 -7.14
C GLU A 244 17.50 -11.40 -6.70
N ASN A 245 18.07 -10.69 -7.68
CA ASN A 245 19.13 -9.71 -7.46
C ASN A 245 18.61 -8.28 -7.58
N PHE A 246 19.16 -7.39 -6.76
CA PHE A 246 18.95 -5.94 -6.85
C PHE A 246 19.31 -5.43 -8.28
N PRO A 247 18.53 -4.50 -8.89
CA PRO A 247 17.42 -3.72 -8.32
C PRO A 247 16.05 -4.42 -8.34
N TYR A 248 16.01 -5.74 -8.49
CA TYR A 248 14.81 -6.60 -8.47
C TYR A 248 13.82 -6.40 -9.61
N ALA A 249 13.85 -5.27 -10.33
CA ALA A 249 13.10 -5.13 -11.56
C ALA A 249 13.78 -5.91 -12.69
N ILE A 250 12.99 -6.64 -13.48
CA ILE A 250 13.48 -7.27 -14.70
C ILE A 250 13.63 -6.22 -15.80
N PRO A 251 14.76 -6.15 -16.50
CA PRO A 251 14.91 -5.25 -17.64
C PRO A 251 13.83 -5.51 -18.69
N HIS A 252 13.10 -4.47 -19.06
CA HIS A 252 12.10 -4.56 -20.12
C HIS A 252 12.82 -4.88 -21.44
N GLN A 253 12.55 -6.06 -22.03
CA GLN A 253 12.90 -6.30 -23.43
C GLN A 253 11.89 -5.53 -24.26
N ALA A 254 12.35 -4.49 -24.95
CA ALA A 254 11.53 -3.70 -25.88
C ALA A 254 11.04 -4.55 -27.05
#